data_AF-A0A1H3IU51-F1
#
_entry.id   AF-A0A1H3IU51-F1
#
_cell.length_a   1.000
_cell.length_b   1.000
_cell.length_c   1.000
_cell.angle_alpha   90.00
_cell.angle_beta   90.00
_cell.angle_gamma   90.00
#
_symmetry.space_group_name_H-M   'P 1'
#
loop_
_entity.id
_entity.type
_entity.pdbx_description
1 polymer ?
#
loop_
_entity_poly.entity_id
_entity_poly.type
_entity_poly.pdbx_seq_one_letter_code
_entity_poly.pdbx_strand_id
1 'polypeptide(L)'
;MCGNCRIGRRAFLCLAGGAAATGLSGCDDITLVSDEEVRQMGLRAWSEIRGATALSGDTDARQAAQQVGARLLAAAGEDPAHWEIAVFAGPEINAFALPGNKIGLYEGMFGVFENADQLAAVVGHEIGHLQAEHSQERLSAAVAKDQGLAFLRWLLRMGEVEFADAIAAAMGVGLEFGVVLPYSRRQELEADRLGVLMMDEAGFDAREAVGLWQAMDSASQGRPPEFLATHPAPAARIAEIEQILTEL
;
A
#
# COMPACT_ATOMS: atom_id res chain seq x y z
N MET A 1 28.68 19.54 15.06
CA MET A 1 29.09 18.87 13.81
C MET A 1 28.29 17.57 13.70
N CYS A 2 27.08 17.63 13.16
CA CYS A 2 26.30 16.43 12.82
C CYS A 2 26.72 16.00 11.42
N GLY A 3 27.39 14.86 11.33
CA GLY A 3 27.74 14.23 10.06
C GLY A 3 26.56 13.43 9.52
N ASN A 4 26.33 13.59 8.21
CA ASN A 4 25.47 12.77 7.34
C ASN A 4 23.96 12.87 7.56
N CYS A 5 23.42 14.06 7.25
CA CYS A 5 22.08 14.17 6.68
C CYS A 5 22.16 13.67 5.23
N ARG A 6 21.79 12.40 4.98
CA ARG A 6 21.54 11.94 3.60
C ARG A 6 20.29 12.68 3.13
N ILE A 7 20.46 13.50 2.09
CA ILE A 7 19.37 14.12 1.34
C ILE A 7 18.57 12.98 0.72
N GLY A 8 17.48 12.58 1.39
CA GLY A 8 16.51 11.63 0.84
C GLY A 8 15.80 12.24 -0.36
N ARG A 9 15.22 11.39 -1.22
CA ARG A 9 14.47 11.71 -2.45
C ARG A 9 13.17 12.51 -2.20
N ARG A 10 13.13 13.40 -1.21
CA ARG A 10 12.07 14.42 -1.04
C ARG A 10 12.47 15.69 -1.78
N ALA A 11 12.38 15.67 -3.10
CA ALA A 11 12.51 16.87 -3.91
C ALA A 11 11.70 16.71 -5.20
N PHE A 12 10.37 16.81 -5.07
CA PHE A 12 9.52 17.26 -6.17
C PHE A 12 8.77 18.51 -5.72
N LEU A 13 8.95 19.58 -6.51
CA LEU A 13 8.38 20.92 -6.46
C LEU A 13 8.60 21.82 -5.23
N CYS A 14 9.54 22.77 -5.38
CA CYS A 14 9.37 24.14 -4.88
C CYS A 14 10.18 25.11 -5.76
N LEU A 15 9.53 25.74 -6.73
CA LEU A 15 10.04 26.92 -7.42
C LEU A 15 9.21 28.15 -7.03
N ALA A 16 9.95 29.14 -6.52
CA ALA A 16 9.64 30.57 -6.39
C ALA A 16 8.68 31.04 -5.28
N GLY A 17 9.25 31.78 -4.32
CA GLY A 17 8.51 32.71 -3.45
C GLY A 17 9.14 32.85 -2.06
N GLY A 18 10.00 33.85 -1.87
CA GLY A 18 10.71 34.06 -0.61
C GLY A 18 9.85 34.64 0.52
N ALA A 19 10.19 34.24 1.75
CA ALA A 19 10.22 35.00 3.01
C ALA A 19 9.73 34.19 4.23
N ALA A 20 10.48 34.36 5.33
CA ALA A 20 10.19 33.99 6.71
C ALA A 20 10.19 32.49 7.07
N ALA A 21 11.37 32.03 7.50
CA ALA A 21 11.52 30.87 8.35
C ALA A 21 10.83 31.10 9.71
N THR A 22 9.65 30.51 9.90
CA THR A 22 9.08 30.24 11.22
C THR A 22 8.95 28.74 11.37
N GLY A 23 9.64 28.22 12.39
CA GLY A 23 9.86 26.80 12.58
C GLY A 23 8.59 25.96 12.67
N LEU A 24 8.57 24.91 11.88
CA LEU A 24 7.86 23.66 12.14
C LEU A 24 8.88 22.52 12.03
N SER A 25 9.87 22.53 12.92
CA SER A 25 10.70 21.35 13.16
C SER A 25 9.91 20.43 14.09
N GLY A 26 9.04 19.63 13.50
CA GLY A 26 8.21 18.64 14.18
C GLY A 26 7.96 17.46 13.25
N CYS A 27 9.03 16.82 12.79
CA CYS A 27 8.96 15.50 12.16
C CYS A 27 9.50 14.49 13.17
N ASP A 28 8.67 14.15 14.16
CA ASP A 28 8.94 13.01 15.04
C ASP A 28 8.46 11.73 14.33
N ASP A 29 9.11 11.36 13.23
CA ASP A 29 9.04 9.97 12.76
C ASP A 29 10.05 9.17 13.58
N ILE A 30 9.51 8.33 14.46
CA ILE A 30 10.29 7.38 15.23
C ILE A 30 10.77 6.29 14.26
N THR A 31 11.95 6.45 13.68
CA THR A 31 12.59 5.42 12.84
C THR A 31 13.42 4.50 13.73
N LEU A 32 12.83 3.38 14.16
CA LEU A 32 13.51 2.40 15.03
C LEU A 32 14.03 1.19 14.26
N VAL A 33 13.56 0.97 13.04
CA VAL A 33 13.98 -0.13 12.18
C VAL A 33 14.53 0.43 10.88
N SER A 34 15.66 -0.09 10.42
CA SER A 34 16.31 0.42 9.20
C SER A 34 15.54 0.04 7.92
N ASP A 35 15.67 0.86 6.88
CA ASP A 35 15.08 0.59 5.55
C ASP A 35 15.51 -0.78 5.03
N GLU A 36 16.78 -1.14 5.24
CA GLU A 36 17.35 -2.40 4.77
C GLU A 36 16.72 -3.60 5.49
N GLU A 37 16.51 -3.52 6.80
CA GLU A 37 15.82 -4.58 7.54
C GLU A 37 14.37 -4.76 7.07
N VAL A 38 13.65 -3.65 6.91
CA VAL A 38 12.27 -3.64 6.40
C VAL A 38 12.19 -4.23 4.99
N ARG A 39 13.12 -3.83 4.11
CA ARG A 39 13.25 -4.37 2.75
C ARG A 39 13.51 -5.87 2.74
N GLN A 40 14.43 -6.37 3.56
CA GLN A 40 14.73 -7.81 3.67
C GLN A 40 13.56 -8.61 4.25
N MET A 41 12.74 -8.00 5.12
CA MET A 41 11.49 -8.61 5.57
C MET A 41 10.46 -8.69 4.43
N GLY A 42 10.28 -7.62 3.66
CA GLY A 42 9.38 -7.60 2.51
C GLY A 42 9.76 -8.61 1.43
N LEU A 43 11.05 -8.74 1.11
CA LEU A 43 11.53 -9.76 0.16
C LEU A 43 11.31 -11.20 0.63
N ARG A 44 11.44 -11.47 1.93
CA ARG A 44 11.15 -12.79 2.50
C ARG A 44 9.66 -13.11 2.42
N ALA A 45 8.81 -12.19 2.84
CA ALA A 45 7.35 -12.34 2.74
C ALA A 45 6.91 -12.56 1.28
N TRP A 46 7.50 -11.81 0.32
CA TRP A 46 7.24 -12.02 -1.10
C TRP A 46 7.58 -13.44 -1.57
N SER A 47 8.74 -13.96 -1.16
CA SER A 47 9.16 -15.32 -1.50
C SER A 47 8.24 -16.38 -0.91
N GLU A 48 7.73 -16.16 0.31
CA GLU A 48 6.78 -17.07 0.97
C GLU A 48 5.43 -17.06 0.26
N ILE A 49 4.87 -15.87 -0.03
CA ILE A 49 3.62 -15.73 -0.79
C ILE A 49 3.74 -16.41 -2.16
N ARG A 50 4.84 -16.20 -2.90
CA ARG A 50 5.06 -16.85 -4.20
C ARG A 50 5.23 -18.37 -4.12
N GLY A 51 5.63 -18.89 -2.96
CA GLY A 51 5.71 -20.34 -2.70
C GLY A 51 4.37 -20.95 -2.32
N ALA A 52 3.52 -20.20 -1.61
CA ALA A 52 2.23 -20.65 -1.10
C ALA A 52 1.06 -20.40 -2.07
N THR A 53 1.13 -19.34 -2.87
CA THR A 53 0.06 -18.89 -3.76
C THR A 53 0.55 -18.84 -5.21
N ALA A 54 -0.15 -19.55 -6.08
CA ALA A 54 0.13 -19.53 -7.51
C ALA A 54 -0.16 -18.15 -8.12
N LEU A 55 0.58 -17.79 -9.17
CA LEU A 55 0.18 -16.66 -10.02
C LEU A 55 -1.16 -16.96 -10.70
N SER A 56 -1.92 -15.90 -10.93
CA SER A 56 -3.18 -15.95 -11.67
C SER A 56 -3.00 -16.62 -13.04
N GLY A 57 -3.96 -17.46 -13.40
CA GLY A 57 -4.05 -18.08 -14.72
C GLY A 57 -4.47 -17.09 -15.81
N ASP A 58 -5.10 -15.98 -15.42
CA ASP A 58 -5.53 -14.92 -16.31
C ASP A 58 -4.32 -14.14 -16.83
N THR A 59 -4.05 -14.28 -18.13
CA THR A 59 -2.95 -13.58 -18.81
C THR A 59 -3.26 -12.10 -18.97
N ASP A 60 -4.52 -11.74 -19.16
CA ASP A 60 -4.95 -10.38 -19.49
C ASP A 60 -4.91 -9.53 -18.22
N ALA A 61 -5.36 -10.06 -17.09
CA ALA A 61 -5.24 -9.41 -15.78
C ALA A 61 -3.77 -9.13 -15.41
N ARG A 62 -2.89 -10.13 -15.60
CA ARG A 62 -1.44 -9.97 -15.34
C ARG A 62 -0.81 -8.93 -16.26
N GLN A 63 -1.14 -8.96 -17.54
CA GLN A 63 -0.62 -7.99 -18.50
C GLN A 63 -1.13 -6.57 -18.20
N ALA A 64 -2.41 -6.41 -17.87
CA ALA A 64 -2.99 -5.13 -17.50
C ALA A 64 -2.28 -4.54 -16.26
N ALA A 65 -2.10 -5.33 -15.19
CA ALA A 65 -1.41 -4.89 -13.98
C ALA A 65 0.03 -4.44 -14.27
N GLN A 66 0.76 -5.20 -15.09
CA GLN A 66 2.13 -4.85 -15.49
C GLN A 66 2.18 -3.56 -16.31
N GLN A 67 1.28 -3.39 -17.28
CA GLN A 67 1.24 -2.21 -18.14
C GLN A 67 0.85 -0.94 -17.37
N VAL A 68 -0.19 -1.05 -16.54
CA VAL A 68 -0.67 0.06 -15.69
C VAL A 68 0.42 0.46 -14.71
N GLY A 69 0.99 -0.49 -13.99
CA GLY A 69 2.05 -0.22 -13.03
C GLY A 69 3.30 0.37 -13.67
N ALA A 70 3.72 -0.11 -14.84
CA ALA A 70 4.86 0.47 -15.55
C ALA A 70 4.64 1.94 -15.94
N ARG A 71 3.41 2.30 -16.37
CA ARG A 71 3.05 3.70 -16.66
C ARG A 71 3.07 4.58 -15.41
N LEU A 72 2.49 4.11 -14.31
CA LEU A 72 2.48 4.83 -13.04
C LEU A 72 3.90 5.03 -12.48
N LEU A 73 4.73 3.99 -12.50
CA LEU A 73 6.11 4.06 -12.04
C LEU A 73 6.95 5.03 -12.88
N ALA A 74 6.77 5.02 -14.21
CA ALA A 74 7.43 5.99 -15.09
C ALA A 74 7.01 7.43 -14.79
N ALA A 75 5.70 7.68 -14.57
CA ALA A 75 5.19 8.99 -14.16
C ALA A 75 5.72 9.43 -12.80
N ALA A 76 5.95 8.49 -11.88
CA ALA A 76 6.59 8.74 -10.60
C ALA A 76 8.11 8.98 -10.67
N GLY A 77 8.73 8.88 -11.86
CA GLY A 77 10.17 8.97 -12.04
C GLY A 77 10.95 7.76 -11.50
N GLU A 78 10.27 6.63 -11.28
CA GLU A 78 10.88 5.35 -10.91
C GLU A 78 11.14 4.50 -12.17
N ASP A 79 12.14 3.62 -12.08
CA ASP A 79 12.40 2.63 -13.14
C ASP A 79 11.54 1.38 -12.88
N PRO A 80 10.58 1.05 -13.76
CA PRO A 80 9.72 -0.12 -13.61
C PRO A 80 10.49 -1.44 -13.49
N ALA A 81 11.72 -1.52 -14.00
CA ALA A 81 12.55 -2.73 -13.90
C ALA A 81 12.96 -3.09 -12.46
N HIS A 82 12.91 -2.12 -11.54
CA HIS A 82 13.19 -2.35 -10.11
C HIS A 82 11.96 -2.76 -9.31
N TRP A 83 10.79 -2.90 -9.94
CA TRP A 83 9.53 -3.23 -9.30
C TRP A 83 9.01 -4.57 -9.80
N GLU A 84 8.29 -5.29 -8.94
CA GLU A 84 7.58 -6.50 -9.33
C GLU A 84 6.12 -6.36 -8.94
N ILE A 85 5.26 -6.42 -9.96
CA ILE A 85 3.81 -6.42 -9.80
C ILE A 85 3.31 -7.78 -10.25
N ALA A 86 2.64 -8.49 -9.35
CA ALA A 86 2.10 -9.82 -9.62
C ALA A 86 0.61 -9.89 -9.30
N VAL A 87 -0.11 -10.64 -10.12
CA VAL A 87 -1.49 -11.04 -9.83
C VAL A 87 -1.47 -12.49 -9.38
N PHE A 88 -1.99 -12.75 -8.20
CA PHE A 88 -2.11 -14.04 -7.55
C PHE A 88 -3.49 -14.64 -7.79
N ALA A 89 -3.55 -15.96 -7.93
CA ALA A 89 -4.83 -16.66 -8.03
C ALA A 89 -5.56 -16.60 -6.68
N GLY A 90 -6.88 -16.42 -6.73
CA GLY A 90 -7.71 -16.40 -5.52
C GLY A 90 -8.89 -15.42 -5.59
N PRO A 91 -10.04 -15.76 -4.98
CA PRO A 91 -11.25 -14.94 -5.04
C PRO A 91 -11.20 -13.70 -4.14
N GLU A 92 -10.13 -13.53 -3.36
CA GLU A 92 -9.98 -12.44 -2.41
C GLU A 92 -9.99 -11.07 -3.11
N ILE A 93 -10.76 -10.13 -2.57
CA ILE A 93 -10.74 -8.73 -3.01
C ILE A 93 -9.65 -8.05 -2.19
N ASN A 94 -8.40 -8.23 -2.63
CA ASN A 94 -7.23 -7.72 -1.93
C ASN A 94 -6.09 -7.32 -2.86
N ALA A 95 -5.33 -6.31 -2.42
CA ALA A 95 -4.08 -5.86 -2.99
C ALA A 95 -3.15 -5.43 -1.84
N PHE A 96 -1.84 -5.47 -2.07
CA PHE A 96 -0.86 -5.13 -1.04
C PHE A 96 0.48 -4.70 -1.63
N ALA A 97 1.16 -3.82 -0.90
CA ALA A 97 2.54 -3.46 -1.15
C ALA A 97 3.47 -3.99 -0.05
N LEU A 98 4.59 -4.58 -0.46
CA LEU A 98 5.68 -4.98 0.44
C LEU A 98 6.96 -4.20 0.13
N PRO A 99 7.73 -3.85 1.17
CA PRO A 99 9.06 -3.29 1.02
C PRO A 99 9.95 -4.09 0.06
N GLY A 100 10.77 -3.39 -0.72
CA GLY A 100 11.51 -4.01 -1.82
C GLY A 100 10.76 -4.02 -3.14
N ASN A 101 9.86 -3.04 -3.32
CA ASN A 101 9.18 -2.73 -4.57
C ASN A 101 8.32 -3.89 -5.08
N LYS A 102 7.57 -4.53 -4.18
CA LYS A 102 6.70 -5.65 -4.49
C LYS A 102 5.24 -5.26 -4.31
N ILE A 103 4.44 -5.44 -5.34
CA ILE A 103 2.99 -5.19 -5.31
C ILE A 103 2.28 -6.47 -5.73
N GLY A 104 1.35 -6.93 -4.89
CA GLY A 104 0.48 -8.06 -5.17
C GLY A 104 -0.96 -7.62 -5.32
N LEU A 105 -1.67 -8.24 -6.27
CA LEU A 105 -3.14 -8.19 -6.38
C LEU A 105 -3.68 -9.61 -6.43
N TYR A 106 -4.88 -9.87 -5.92
CA TYR A 106 -5.60 -11.12 -6.11
C TYR A 106 -6.61 -11.01 -7.25
N GLU A 107 -6.94 -12.13 -7.91
CA GLU A 107 -7.93 -12.17 -9.00
C GLU A 107 -9.28 -11.56 -8.61
N GLY A 108 -9.70 -11.71 -7.36
CA GLY A 108 -10.94 -11.11 -6.86
C GLY A 108 -11.02 -9.59 -7.03
N MET A 109 -9.89 -8.88 -7.00
CA MET A 109 -9.87 -7.43 -7.28
C MET A 109 -10.34 -7.07 -8.69
N PHE A 110 -10.07 -7.93 -9.68
CA PHE A 110 -10.46 -7.68 -11.06
C PHE A 110 -11.98 -7.80 -11.28
N GLY A 111 -12.71 -8.39 -10.33
CA GLY A 111 -14.17 -8.36 -10.30
C GLY A 111 -14.76 -7.04 -9.78
N VAL A 112 -13.95 -6.16 -9.18
CA VAL A 112 -14.36 -4.85 -8.68
C VAL A 112 -14.13 -3.76 -9.71
N PHE A 113 -13.09 -3.88 -10.54
CA PHE A 113 -12.73 -2.86 -11.51
C PHE A 113 -13.71 -2.81 -12.69
N GLU A 114 -14.22 -1.61 -12.99
CA GLU A 114 -15.01 -1.36 -14.19
C GLU A 114 -14.14 -1.03 -15.41
N ASN A 115 -12.92 -0.52 -15.17
CA ASN A 115 -12.00 -0.07 -16.21
C ASN A 115 -10.53 -0.11 -15.73
N ALA A 116 -9.61 0.20 -16.65
CA ALA A 116 -8.17 0.20 -16.36
C ALA A 116 -7.72 1.36 -15.45
N ASP A 117 -8.48 2.45 -15.40
CA ASP A 117 -8.18 3.60 -14.53
C ASP A 117 -8.44 3.24 -13.05
N GLN A 118 -9.45 2.41 -12.75
CA GLN A 118 -9.66 1.88 -11.38
C GLN A 118 -8.57 0.90 -10.95
N LEU A 119 -8.04 0.10 -11.88
CA LEU A 119 -6.81 -0.67 -11.63
C LEU A 119 -5.62 0.27 -11.38
N ALA A 120 -5.52 1.38 -12.11
CA ALA A 120 -4.48 2.38 -11.88
C ALA A 120 -4.61 3.06 -10.52
N ALA A 121 -5.84 3.29 -10.04
CA ALA A 121 -6.08 3.85 -8.71
C ALA A 121 -5.56 2.93 -7.60
N VAL A 122 -5.87 1.63 -7.63
CA VAL A 122 -5.38 0.72 -6.59
C VAL A 122 -3.86 0.54 -6.67
N VAL A 123 -3.30 0.39 -7.88
CA VAL A 123 -1.84 0.20 -8.05
C VAL A 123 -1.08 1.49 -7.67
N GLY A 124 -1.61 2.66 -8.05
CA GLY A 124 -1.05 3.95 -7.67
C GLY A 124 -1.06 4.15 -6.16
N HIS A 125 -2.13 3.76 -5.48
CA HIS A 125 -2.22 3.77 -4.03
C HIS A 125 -1.16 2.86 -3.37
N GLU A 126 -0.99 1.63 -3.86
CA GLU A 126 0.05 0.72 -3.36
C GLU A 126 1.48 1.23 -3.60
N ILE A 127 1.74 1.86 -4.74
CA ILE A 127 3.02 2.56 -5.00
C ILE A 127 3.20 3.71 -4.00
N GLY A 128 2.15 4.48 -3.73
CA GLY A 128 2.14 5.58 -2.77
C GLY A 128 2.55 5.13 -1.36
N HIS A 129 2.06 3.98 -0.89
CA HIS A 129 2.49 3.41 0.39
C HIS A 129 4.00 3.14 0.47
N LEU A 130 4.60 2.68 -0.62
CA LEU A 130 6.02 2.37 -0.67
C LEU A 130 6.88 3.63 -0.79
N GLN A 131 6.46 4.62 -1.59
CA GLN A 131 7.16 5.90 -1.70
C GLN A 131 7.14 6.70 -0.38
N ALA A 132 6.06 6.59 0.38
CA ALA A 132 5.93 7.22 1.69
C ALA A 132 6.48 6.35 2.84
N GLU A 133 7.09 5.21 2.55
CA GLU A 133 7.74 4.32 3.53
C GLU A 133 6.82 3.86 4.67
N HIS A 134 5.51 3.79 4.43
CA HIS A 134 4.49 3.52 5.46
C HIS A 134 4.69 2.17 6.18
N SER A 135 5.27 1.17 5.53
CA SER A 135 5.60 -0.11 6.17
C SER A 135 6.69 0.04 7.24
N GLN A 136 7.70 0.89 7.02
CA GLN A 136 8.73 1.15 8.02
C GLN A 136 8.16 1.95 9.19
N GLU A 137 7.36 2.97 8.91
CA GLU A 137 6.73 3.78 9.95
C GLU A 137 5.86 2.89 10.84
N ARG A 138 5.05 2.00 10.24
CA ARG A 138 4.22 1.04 10.99
C ARG A 138 5.05 0.08 11.82
N LEU A 139 6.11 -0.48 11.25
CA LEU A 139 6.98 -1.39 11.99
C LEU A 139 7.67 -0.68 13.15
N SER A 140 8.18 0.53 12.92
CA SER A 140 8.86 1.29 13.96
C SER A 140 7.89 1.71 15.07
N ALA A 141 6.67 2.11 14.73
CA ALA A 141 5.61 2.38 15.70
C ALA A 141 5.21 1.12 16.48
N ALA A 142 5.18 -0.06 15.84
CA ALA A 142 4.91 -1.33 16.51
C ALA A 142 6.06 -1.70 17.47
N VAL A 143 7.32 -1.54 17.06
CA VAL A 143 8.49 -1.75 17.92
C VAL A 143 8.49 -0.79 19.11
N ALA A 144 8.18 0.49 18.90
CA ALA A 144 8.07 1.48 19.96
C ALA A 144 7.00 1.14 21.02
N LYS A 145 5.99 0.35 20.64
CA LYS A 145 4.88 -0.07 21.49
C LYS A 145 5.05 -1.50 22.04
N ASP A 146 6.25 -2.09 21.96
CA ASP A 146 6.54 -3.50 22.28
C ASP A 146 5.73 -4.54 21.48
N GLN A 147 5.14 -4.13 20.35
CA GLN A 147 4.35 -4.96 19.43
C GLN A 147 5.14 -5.44 18.21
N GLY A 148 6.47 -5.27 18.18
CA GLY A 148 7.32 -5.60 17.02
C GLY A 148 7.19 -7.06 16.55
N LEU A 149 7.00 -8.00 17.48
CA LEU A 149 6.80 -9.42 17.15
C LEU A 149 5.44 -9.68 16.47
N ALA A 150 4.42 -8.88 16.77
CA ALA A 150 3.10 -8.96 16.13
C ALA A 150 3.15 -8.55 14.67
N PHE A 151 3.89 -7.48 14.38
CA PHE A 151 4.08 -6.99 13.01
C PHE A 151 4.87 -7.96 12.15
N LEU A 152 5.92 -8.59 12.71
CA LEU A 152 6.65 -9.65 12.01
C LEU A 152 5.73 -10.83 11.65
N ARG A 153 4.86 -11.25 12.57
CA ARG A 153 3.86 -12.30 12.30
C ARG A 153 2.82 -11.88 11.25
N TRP A 154 2.48 -10.59 11.17
CA TRP A 154 1.59 -10.07 10.13
C TRP A 154 2.18 -10.21 8.73
N LEU A 155 3.43 -9.80 8.52
CA LEU A 155 4.09 -9.92 7.22
C LEU A 155 4.11 -11.35 6.70
N LEU A 156 4.34 -12.32 7.59
CA LEU A 156 4.37 -13.74 7.25
C LEU A 156 2.95 -14.30 6.97
N ARG A 157 1.91 -13.69 7.57
CA ARG A 157 0.51 -14.13 7.41
C ARG A 157 -0.16 -13.62 6.12
N MET A 158 0.41 -12.61 5.46
CA MET A 158 -0.06 -12.14 4.15
C MET A 158 0.10 -13.18 3.03
N GLY A 159 0.81 -14.30 3.28
CA GLY A 159 1.00 -15.40 2.31
C GLY A 159 0.19 -16.66 2.55
N GLU A 160 -0.65 -16.73 3.58
CA GLU A 160 -1.44 -17.93 3.87
C GLU A 160 -2.90 -17.55 4.14
N VAL A 161 -3.77 -17.79 3.17
CA VAL A 161 -5.24 -17.74 3.36
C VAL A 161 -5.79 -19.15 3.37
N GLU A 162 -6.02 -19.64 4.59
CA GLU A 162 -6.95 -20.67 5.09
C GLU A 162 -6.27 -21.32 6.31
N PHE A 163 -6.94 -21.41 7.47
CA PHE A 163 -6.44 -21.96 8.77
C PHE A 163 -5.86 -21.01 9.82
N ALA A 164 -6.12 -19.72 9.71
CA ALA A 164 -5.99 -18.80 10.84
C ALA A 164 -6.68 -19.29 12.14
N ASP A 165 -7.90 -19.83 12.00
CA ASP A 165 -8.79 -20.09 13.13
C ASP A 165 -8.65 -21.52 13.70
N ALA A 166 -8.24 -22.51 12.89
CA ALA A 166 -8.08 -23.89 13.37
C ALA A 166 -6.79 -24.10 14.18
N ILE A 167 -5.73 -23.35 13.87
CA ILE A 167 -4.46 -23.37 14.62
C ILE A 167 -4.61 -22.60 15.93
N ALA A 168 -5.39 -21.52 15.95
CA ALA A 168 -5.78 -20.80 17.17
C ALA A 168 -6.62 -21.68 18.12
N ALA A 169 -7.50 -22.53 17.58
CA ALA A 169 -8.30 -23.48 18.35
C ALA A 169 -7.50 -24.67 18.91
N ALA A 170 -6.43 -25.11 18.24
CA ALA A 170 -5.63 -26.27 18.65
C ALA A 170 -4.59 -25.98 19.76
N MET A 171 -4.26 -24.71 20.01
CA MET A 171 -3.16 -24.33 20.92
C MET A 171 -3.57 -23.74 22.27
N GLY A 172 -4.87 -23.53 22.54
CA GLY A 172 -5.36 -23.22 23.89
C GLY A 172 -4.82 -21.91 24.51
N VAL A 173 -4.36 -20.96 23.69
CA VAL A 173 -3.87 -19.65 24.14
C VAL A 173 -4.65 -18.56 23.38
N GLY A 174 -5.55 -17.89 24.09
CA GLY A 174 -6.43 -16.87 23.55
C GLY A 174 -5.71 -15.58 23.19
N LEU A 175 -6.06 -15.04 22.02
CA LEU A 175 -6.28 -13.61 21.74
C LEU A 175 -5.27 -12.60 22.31
N GLU A 176 -4.06 -12.51 21.77
CA GLU A 176 -3.30 -11.25 21.92
C GLU A 176 -2.58 -10.72 20.68
N PHE A 177 -2.54 -11.45 19.55
CA PHE A 177 -1.86 -10.93 18.34
C PHE A 177 -2.58 -11.21 17.02
N GLY A 178 -3.92 -11.19 17.04
CA GLY A 178 -4.77 -11.37 15.86
C GLY A 178 -5.15 -10.08 15.11
N VAL A 179 -4.69 -8.90 15.56
CA VAL A 179 -5.04 -7.64 14.91
C VAL A 179 -3.97 -7.32 13.86
N VAL A 180 -4.33 -7.53 12.59
CA VAL A 180 -3.71 -6.80 11.49
C VAL A 180 -3.89 -5.32 11.81
N LEU A 181 -2.81 -4.60 12.15
CA LEU A 181 -2.93 -3.17 12.41
C LEU A 181 -3.21 -2.49 11.07
N PRO A 182 -4.39 -1.90 10.84
CA PRO A 182 -4.65 -1.18 9.61
C PRO A 182 -3.67 0.00 9.46
N TYR A 183 -3.47 0.47 8.23
CA TYR A 183 -2.81 1.75 8.02
C TYR A 183 -3.59 2.85 8.74
N SER A 184 -2.85 3.85 9.25
CA SER A 184 -3.53 5.00 9.86
C SER A 184 -4.24 5.81 8.78
N ARG A 185 -5.29 6.54 9.15
CA ARG A 185 -5.97 7.46 8.23
C ARG A 185 -4.99 8.43 7.56
N ARG A 186 -3.95 8.89 8.27
CA ARG A 186 -2.92 9.78 7.70
C ARG A 186 -2.18 9.11 6.54
N GLN A 187 -1.79 7.84 6.73
CA GLN A 187 -1.06 7.06 5.73
C GLN A 187 -1.94 6.75 4.52
N GLU A 188 -3.21 6.42 4.74
CA GLU A 188 -4.16 6.20 3.64
C GLU A 188 -4.35 7.45 2.77
N LEU A 189 -4.55 8.62 3.39
CA LEU A 189 -4.72 9.88 2.67
C LEU A 189 -3.45 10.30 1.93
N GLU A 190 -2.27 10.06 2.51
CA GLU A 190 -0.98 10.31 1.85
C GLU A 190 -0.78 9.38 0.64
N ALA A 191 -1.09 8.09 0.78
CA ALA A 191 -1.03 7.12 -0.31
C ALA A 191 -2.04 7.44 -1.43
N ASP A 192 -3.27 7.86 -1.09
CA ASP A 192 -4.28 8.32 -2.05
C ASP A 192 -3.82 9.54 -2.82
N ARG A 193 -3.23 10.53 -2.11
CA ARG A 193 -2.71 11.73 -2.76
C ARG A 193 -1.62 11.40 -3.75
N LEU A 194 -0.62 10.62 -3.35
CA LEU A 194 0.45 10.20 -4.25
C LEU A 194 -0.11 9.39 -5.43
N GLY A 195 -1.05 8.47 -5.16
CA GLY A 195 -1.74 7.67 -6.17
C GLY A 195 -2.43 8.53 -7.23
N VAL A 196 -3.26 9.47 -6.81
CA VAL A 196 -4.02 10.38 -7.69
C VAL A 196 -3.10 11.27 -8.53
N LEU A 197 -2.03 11.83 -7.92
CA LEU A 197 -1.05 12.62 -8.66
C LEU A 197 -0.30 11.77 -9.70
N MET A 198 0.05 10.52 -9.37
CA MET A 198 0.66 9.59 -10.32
C MET A 198 -0.29 9.20 -11.44
N MET A 199 -1.59 9.02 -11.16
CA MET A 199 -2.59 8.75 -12.18
C MET A 199 -2.69 9.89 -13.18
N ASP A 200 -2.80 11.13 -12.70
CA ASP A 200 -2.89 12.33 -13.54
C ASP A 200 -1.66 12.48 -14.44
N GLU A 201 -0.45 12.41 -13.86
CA GLU A 201 0.81 12.49 -14.61
C GLU A 201 0.96 11.33 -15.62
N ALA A 202 0.48 10.13 -15.29
CA ALA A 202 0.49 8.98 -16.19
C ALA A 202 -0.59 9.02 -17.28
N GLY A 203 -1.50 10.00 -17.26
CA GLY A 203 -2.60 10.15 -18.20
C GLY A 203 -3.72 9.12 -18.01
N PHE A 204 -3.97 8.68 -16.77
CA PHE A 204 -5.18 7.95 -16.37
C PHE A 204 -6.25 8.94 -15.88
N ASP A 205 -7.51 8.54 -15.91
CA ASP A 205 -8.58 9.34 -15.31
C ASP A 205 -8.56 9.22 -13.78
N ALA A 206 -7.93 10.18 -13.10
CA ALA A 206 -7.81 10.17 -11.65
C ALA A 206 -9.15 10.21 -10.89
N ARG A 207 -10.25 10.61 -11.56
CA ARG A 207 -11.60 10.58 -10.97
C ARG A 207 -12.09 9.15 -10.69
N GLU A 208 -11.54 8.17 -11.40
CA GLU A 208 -11.88 6.76 -11.22
C GLU A 208 -11.38 6.20 -9.87
N ALA A 209 -10.47 6.89 -9.18
CA ALA A 209 -10.13 6.55 -7.79
C ALA A 209 -11.35 6.68 -6.85
N VAL A 210 -12.24 7.66 -7.09
CA VAL A 210 -13.50 7.77 -6.34
C VAL A 210 -14.42 6.60 -6.66
N GLY A 211 -14.54 6.24 -7.95
CA GLY A 211 -15.34 5.10 -8.40
C GLY A 211 -14.90 3.79 -7.77
N LEU A 212 -13.58 3.55 -7.69
CA LEU A 212 -13.01 2.38 -7.04
C LEU A 212 -13.45 2.27 -5.57
N TRP A 213 -13.30 3.33 -4.77
CA TRP A 213 -13.66 3.28 -3.34
C TRP A 213 -15.15 3.10 -3.12
N GLN A 214 -15.99 3.69 -3.99
CA GLN A 214 -17.44 3.47 -3.97
C GLN A 214 -17.79 2.01 -4.32
N ALA A 215 -17.11 1.42 -5.30
CA ALA A 215 -17.30 0.01 -5.68
C ALA A 215 -16.89 -0.94 -4.55
N MET A 216 -15.75 -0.69 -3.90
CA MET A 216 -15.30 -1.47 -2.74
C MET A 216 -16.25 -1.35 -1.53
N ASP A 217 -16.74 -0.14 -1.24
CA ASP A 217 -17.72 0.06 -0.15
C ASP A 217 -19.02 -0.70 -0.45
N SER A 218 -19.48 -0.65 -1.71
CA SER A 218 -20.66 -1.40 -2.17
C SER A 218 -20.46 -2.92 -2.13
N ALA A 219 -19.24 -3.41 -2.33
CA ALA A 219 -18.91 -4.84 -2.25
C ALA A 219 -18.95 -5.39 -0.80
N SER A 220 -19.06 -4.52 0.21
CA SER A 220 -18.91 -4.86 1.64
C SER A 220 -20.11 -5.57 2.30
N GLN A 221 -20.88 -6.40 1.58
CA GLN A 221 -22.16 -7.06 1.96
C GLN A 221 -22.24 -7.65 3.41
N GLY A 222 -22.27 -6.81 4.44
CA GLY A 222 -22.21 -7.18 5.86
C GLY A 222 -20.81 -7.52 6.41
N ARG A 223 -19.79 -7.65 5.55
CA ARG A 223 -18.37 -7.79 5.92
C ARG A 223 -17.52 -7.05 4.89
N PRO A 224 -16.64 -6.13 5.32
CA PRO A 224 -15.77 -5.41 4.38
C PRO A 224 -14.80 -6.40 3.69
N PRO A 225 -14.46 -6.17 2.41
CA PRO A 225 -13.37 -6.86 1.73
C PRO A 225 -12.08 -6.87 2.54
N GLU A 226 -11.23 -7.87 2.33
CA GLU A 226 -9.92 -7.93 2.99
C GLU A 226 -9.11 -6.64 2.77
N PHE A 227 -9.18 -6.04 1.57
CA PHE A 227 -8.56 -4.75 1.29
C PHE A 227 -8.99 -3.65 2.28
N LEU A 228 -10.30 -3.46 2.51
CA LEU A 228 -10.81 -2.43 3.42
C LEU A 228 -10.51 -2.73 4.90
N ALA A 229 -10.16 -3.97 5.24
CA ALA A 229 -9.70 -4.32 6.58
C ALA A 229 -8.29 -3.78 6.86
N THR A 230 -7.44 -3.66 5.84
CA THR A 230 -6.09 -3.09 5.96
C THR A 230 -6.02 -1.61 5.56
N HIS A 231 -6.93 -1.17 4.68
CA HIS A 231 -7.05 0.18 4.13
C HIS A 231 -8.40 0.83 4.50
N PRO A 232 -8.58 1.30 5.75
CA PRO A 232 -9.88 1.76 6.25
C PRO A 232 -10.26 3.17 5.74
N ALA A 233 -11.48 3.59 6.12
CA ALA A 233 -12.03 4.96 5.99
C ALA A 233 -12.42 5.46 4.58
N PRO A 234 -13.22 4.70 3.79
CA PRO A 234 -13.55 5.04 2.40
C PRO A 234 -14.18 6.44 2.25
N ALA A 235 -15.12 6.83 3.12
CA ALA A 235 -15.79 8.15 3.00
C ALA A 235 -14.84 9.34 3.18
N ALA A 236 -13.86 9.24 4.08
CA ALA A 236 -12.89 10.31 4.29
C ALA A 236 -11.87 10.39 3.15
N ARG A 237 -11.50 9.22 2.60
CA ARG A 237 -10.60 9.11 1.44
C ARG A 237 -11.25 9.67 0.17
N ILE A 238 -12.51 9.34 -0.08
CA ILE A 238 -13.30 9.92 -1.19
C ILE A 238 -13.32 11.44 -1.11
N ALA A 239 -13.64 12.01 0.06
CA ALA A 239 -13.70 13.46 0.22
C ALA A 239 -12.33 14.14 -0.02
N GLU A 240 -11.23 13.53 0.43
CA GLU A 240 -9.88 14.05 0.18
C GLU A 240 -9.50 13.96 -1.31
N ILE A 241 -9.79 12.83 -1.95
CA ILE A 241 -9.55 12.63 -3.38
C ILE A 241 -10.34 13.67 -4.19
N GLU A 242 -11.61 13.87 -3.88
CA GLU A 242 -12.44 14.91 -4.52
C GLU A 242 -11.81 16.29 -4.36
N GLN A 243 -11.24 16.61 -3.19
CA GLN A 243 -10.52 17.86 -2.98
C GLN A 243 -9.25 17.95 -3.86
N ILE A 244 -8.41 16.91 -3.87
CA ILE A 244 -7.19 16.87 -4.69
C ILE A 244 -7.54 17.06 -6.18
N LEU A 245 -8.60 16.41 -6.66
CA LEU A 245 -9.06 16.52 -8.05
C LEU A 245 -9.50 17.94 -8.43
N THR A 246 -9.86 18.80 -7.48
CA THR A 246 -10.14 20.23 -7.77
C THR A 246 -8.88 21.08 -7.91
N GLU A 247 -7.73 20.57 -7.49
CA GLU A 247 -6.44 21.25 -7.51
C GLU A 247 -5.58 20.90 -8.74
N LEU A 248 -5.96 19.85 -9.49
CA LEU A 248 -5.35 19.41 -10.75
C LEU A 248 -5.87 20.22 -11.94
#